data_AF-A0A497LU02-F1
#
_entry.id   AF-A0A497LU02-F1
#
_cell.length_a   1.000
_cell.length_b   1.000
_cell.length_c   1.000
_cell.angle_alpha   90.00
_cell.angle_beta   90.00
_cell.angle_gamma   90.00
#
_symmetry.space_group_name_H-M   'P 1'
#
loop_
_entity.id
_entity.type
_entity.pdbx_description
1 polymer ?
#
loop_
_entity_poly.entity_id
_entity_poly.type
_entity_poly.pdbx_seq_one_letter_code
_entity_poly.pdbx_strand_id
1 'polypeptide(L)'
;MKEKLKNVYLRVEDGTWVSPTVLKCMRPEFVRRNVDRFGMPPSISGALAFLIKRGYIEIRPTQAGREFADRFMKLYEQRERDLADATKVRRQMRHTALRGTFCLDKIIPSKAPNDPNVTIRGHYRDVVVEVNSVRAFVKLKKGHVVSYVDTGRLYDKIITDISTALMSPEGKLWLLKVGVSQLKWFVNWYRSHKTVR
;
A
#
# COMPACT_ATOMS: atom_id res chain seq x y z
N MET A 1 1.04 -21.62 -38.19
CA MET A 1 1.56 -22.79 -37.44
C MET A 1 1.33 -22.51 -35.95
N LYS A 2 0.97 -23.51 -35.13
CA LYS A 2 0.84 -23.32 -33.67
C LYS A 2 2.19 -23.52 -33.02
N GLU A 3 2.74 -22.51 -32.35
CA GLU A 3 3.86 -22.71 -31.45
C GLU A 3 3.43 -23.64 -30.31
N LYS A 4 4.10 -24.79 -30.19
CA LYS A 4 3.93 -25.65 -29.01
C LYS A 4 4.58 -24.92 -27.84
N LEU A 5 3.79 -24.53 -26.84
CA LEU A 5 4.30 -24.07 -25.55
C LEU A 5 5.30 -25.10 -25.01
N LYS A 6 6.59 -24.74 -25.02
CA LYS A 6 7.65 -25.58 -24.45
C LYS A 6 7.39 -25.76 -22.95
N ASN A 7 7.68 -26.97 -22.46
CA ASN A 7 7.38 -27.40 -21.10
C ASN A 7 7.82 -26.38 -20.03
N VAL A 8 6.86 -25.65 -19.45
CA VAL A 8 7.08 -24.89 -18.21
C VAL A 8 6.86 -25.84 -17.05
N TYR A 9 7.92 -26.14 -16.31
CA TYR A 9 7.83 -26.90 -15.07
C TYR A 9 7.69 -25.93 -13.89
N LEU A 10 6.93 -26.32 -12.87
CA LEU A 10 6.80 -25.59 -11.60
C LEU A 10 7.56 -26.34 -10.51
N ARG A 11 8.32 -25.63 -9.68
CA ARG A 11 9.03 -26.22 -8.54
C ARG A 11 8.11 -26.23 -7.31
N VAL A 12 7.82 -27.41 -6.78
CA VAL A 12 7.08 -27.58 -5.51
C VAL A 12 8.04 -27.55 -4.31
N GLU A 13 7.50 -27.49 -3.09
CA GLU A 13 8.25 -27.18 -1.85
C GLU A 13 9.36 -28.19 -1.51
N ASP A 14 9.25 -29.45 -1.94
CA ASP A 14 10.31 -30.47 -1.82
C ASP A 14 11.47 -30.30 -2.83
N GLY A 15 11.36 -29.31 -3.71
CA GLY A 15 12.35 -28.98 -4.74
C GLY A 15 12.10 -29.65 -6.10
N THR A 16 11.09 -30.52 -6.23
CA THR A 16 10.77 -31.27 -7.46
C THR A 16 10.12 -30.38 -8.53
N TRP A 17 10.44 -30.63 -9.80
CA TRP A 17 9.89 -29.89 -10.95
C TRP A 17 8.75 -30.68 -11.62
N VAL A 18 7.53 -30.12 -11.64
CA VAL A 18 6.29 -30.80 -12.06
C VAL A 18 5.62 -30.08 -13.24
N SER A 19 5.06 -30.85 -14.17
CA SER A 19 4.32 -30.32 -15.32
C SER A 19 2.88 -29.89 -14.94
N PRO A 20 2.38 -28.72 -15.39
CA PRO A 20 1.00 -28.26 -15.15
C PRO A 20 -0.12 -29.21 -15.62
N THR A 21 0.20 -30.20 -16.46
CA THR A 21 -0.75 -31.22 -16.93
C THR A 21 -1.22 -32.19 -15.82
N VAL A 22 -0.75 -32.05 -14.57
CA VAL A 22 -0.94 -33.02 -13.48
C VAL A 22 -1.93 -32.52 -12.38
N LEU A 23 -3.01 -31.77 -12.69
CA LEU A 23 -3.87 -31.09 -11.66
C LEU A 23 -5.44 -31.03 -11.86
N LYS A 24 -6.19 -32.16 -11.97
CA LYS A 24 -7.69 -32.16 -11.99
C LYS A 24 -8.46 -33.44 -11.65
N CYS A 25 -8.30 -34.57 -12.36
CA CYS A 25 -9.22 -35.72 -12.41
C CYS A 25 -9.64 -36.26 -11.03
N MET A 26 -10.65 -35.62 -10.48
CA MET A 26 -11.67 -36.17 -9.60
C MET A 26 -12.99 -35.44 -9.91
N ARG A 27 -14.13 -36.13 -9.70
CA ARG A 27 -15.45 -35.49 -9.77
C ARG A 27 -15.69 -34.67 -8.49
N PRO A 28 -16.23 -33.44 -8.55
CA PRO A 28 -16.29 -32.54 -7.41
C PRO A 28 -17.02 -33.12 -6.19
N GLU A 29 -18.08 -33.90 -6.41
CA GLU A 29 -18.98 -34.39 -5.37
C GLU A 29 -18.31 -35.47 -4.49
N PHE A 30 -17.43 -36.27 -5.09
CA PHE A 30 -16.67 -37.32 -4.40
C PHE A 30 -15.55 -36.75 -3.52
N VAL A 31 -14.89 -35.69 -3.97
CA VAL A 31 -13.87 -34.97 -3.18
C VAL A 31 -14.53 -34.30 -1.97
N ARG A 32 -15.63 -33.57 -2.21
CA ARG A 32 -16.29 -32.76 -1.19
C ARG A 32 -16.77 -33.60 0.00
N ARG A 33 -17.41 -34.75 -0.25
CA ARG A 33 -17.86 -35.67 0.83
C ARG A 33 -16.74 -36.28 1.67
N ASN A 34 -15.53 -36.45 1.12
CA ASN A 34 -14.42 -37.12 1.79
C ASN A 34 -13.40 -36.16 2.42
N VAL A 35 -13.34 -34.91 1.98
CA VAL A 35 -12.41 -33.89 2.52
C VAL A 35 -13.03 -33.11 3.68
N ASP A 36 -14.35 -32.92 3.71
CA ASP A 36 -15.07 -32.06 4.68
C ASP A 36 -15.13 -32.59 6.14
N ARG A 37 -14.40 -33.67 6.52
CA ARG A 37 -14.36 -34.12 7.93
C ARG A 37 -12.97 -34.40 8.50
N PHE A 38 -12.15 -35.24 7.88
CA PHE A 38 -10.77 -35.48 8.30
C PHE A 38 -9.89 -35.74 7.08
N GLY A 39 -8.63 -35.29 7.13
CA GLY A 39 -7.70 -35.31 5.99
C GLY A 39 -7.57 -36.69 5.33
N MET A 40 -7.34 -36.69 4.01
CA MET A 40 -7.34 -37.89 3.16
C MET A 40 -6.55 -39.06 3.79
N PRO A 41 -7.16 -40.25 3.96
CA PRO A 41 -6.49 -41.42 4.54
C PRO A 41 -5.17 -41.75 3.83
N PRO A 42 -4.09 -42.08 4.56
CA PRO A 42 -2.77 -42.37 3.97
C PRO A 42 -2.79 -43.50 2.92
N SER A 43 -3.69 -44.48 3.06
CA SER A 43 -3.90 -45.55 2.07
C SER A 43 -4.45 -45.03 0.75
N ILE A 44 -5.37 -44.06 0.78
CA ILE A 44 -5.92 -43.41 -0.40
C ILE A 44 -4.87 -42.50 -1.05
N SER A 45 -4.11 -41.76 -0.24
CA SER A 45 -2.97 -40.95 -0.72
C SER A 45 -1.90 -41.82 -1.40
N GLY A 46 -1.50 -42.94 -0.79
CA GLY A 46 -0.55 -43.90 -1.35
C GLY A 46 -1.03 -44.56 -2.64
N ALA A 47 -2.32 -44.94 -2.70
CA ALA A 47 -2.92 -45.49 -3.91
C ALA A 47 -2.97 -44.45 -5.05
N LEU A 48 -3.33 -43.20 -4.75
CA LEU A 48 -3.28 -42.11 -5.74
C LEU A 48 -1.86 -41.83 -6.21
N ALA A 49 -0.88 -41.76 -5.31
CA ALA A 49 0.52 -41.59 -5.65
C ALA A 49 1.03 -42.73 -6.55
N PHE A 50 0.64 -43.99 -6.28
CA PHE A 50 0.96 -45.14 -7.13
C PHE A 50 0.32 -45.03 -8.53
N LEU A 51 -0.97 -44.72 -8.61
CA LEU A 51 -1.70 -44.60 -9.87
C LEU A 51 -1.20 -43.43 -10.73
N ILE A 52 -0.84 -42.30 -10.11
CA ILE A 52 -0.19 -41.15 -10.76
C ILE A 52 1.22 -41.54 -11.23
N LYS A 53 2.05 -42.14 -10.37
CA LYS A 53 3.44 -42.53 -10.67
C LYS A 53 3.55 -43.58 -11.78
N ARG A 54 2.52 -44.42 -11.95
CA ARG A 54 2.41 -45.39 -13.06
C ARG A 54 1.70 -44.85 -14.31
N GLY A 55 1.19 -43.61 -14.27
CA GLY A 55 0.50 -42.98 -15.41
C GLY A 55 -0.92 -43.49 -15.67
N TYR A 56 -1.54 -44.20 -14.72
CA TYR A 56 -2.90 -44.76 -14.86
C TYR A 56 -4.01 -43.73 -14.66
N ILE A 57 -3.72 -42.61 -13.99
CA ILE A 57 -4.63 -41.46 -13.87
C ILE A 57 -3.91 -40.16 -14.21
N GLU A 58 -4.47 -39.38 -15.13
CA GLU A 58 -3.91 -38.07 -15.47
C GLU A 58 -4.56 -36.99 -14.62
N ILE A 59 -3.73 -36.05 -14.17
CA ILE A 59 -4.15 -34.78 -13.60
C ILE A 59 -5.18 -34.03 -14.53
N ARG A 60 -4.71 -33.43 -15.64
CA ARG A 60 -5.38 -32.39 -16.49
C ARG A 60 -5.71 -31.10 -15.70
N PRO A 61 -6.52 -30.14 -16.21
CA PRO A 61 -7.15 -29.07 -15.37
C PRO A 61 -8.70 -28.99 -15.51
N THR A 62 -9.46 -28.56 -14.48
CA THR A 62 -10.94 -28.35 -14.61
C THR A 62 -11.24 -27.05 -15.32
N GLN A 63 -12.40 -26.94 -15.98
CA GLN A 63 -12.82 -25.69 -16.61
C GLN A 63 -12.98 -24.58 -15.57
N ALA A 64 -13.69 -24.86 -14.47
CA ALA A 64 -13.84 -23.91 -13.35
C ALA A 64 -12.48 -23.47 -12.75
N GLY A 65 -11.49 -24.37 -12.69
CA GLY A 65 -10.13 -24.05 -12.23
C GLY A 65 -9.38 -23.10 -13.17
N ARG A 66 -9.53 -23.26 -14.50
CA ARG A 66 -8.99 -22.31 -15.48
C ARG A 66 -9.66 -20.94 -15.36
N GLU A 67 -10.99 -20.91 -15.35
CA GLU A 67 -11.75 -19.65 -15.21
C GLU A 67 -11.45 -18.90 -13.90
N PHE A 68 -11.17 -19.63 -12.81
CA PHE A 68 -10.70 -19.03 -11.56
C PHE A 68 -9.31 -18.40 -11.71
N ALA A 69 -8.35 -19.13 -12.27
CA ALA A 69 -7.00 -18.62 -12.51
C ALA A 69 -6.98 -17.40 -13.44
N ASP A 70 -7.74 -17.43 -14.54
CA ASP A 70 -7.85 -16.32 -15.49
C ASP A 70 -8.44 -15.06 -14.85
N ARG A 71 -9.45 -15.21 -13.97
CA ARG A 71 -10.00 -14.09 -13.18
C ARG A 71 -8.99 -13.55 -12.18
N PHE A 72 -8.25 -14.43 -11.49
CA PHE A 72 -7.24 -14.01 -10.52
C PHE A 72 -6.08 -13.26 -11.18
N MET A 73 -5.57 -13.75 -12.31
CA MET A 73 -4.50 -13.08 -13.07
C MET A 73 -4.93 -11.69 -13.55
N LYS A 74 -6.14 -11.53 -14.09
CA LYS A 74 -6.66 -10.22 -14.50
C LYS A 74 -6.77 -9.23 -13.33
N LEU A 75 -7.18 -9.69 -12.14
CA LEU A 75 -7.23 -8.87 -10.93
C LEU A 75 -5.82 -8.49 -10.45
N TYR A 76 -4.85 -9.41 -10.54
CA TYR A 76 -3.45 -9.15 -10.21
C TYR A 76 -2.83 -8.12 -11.17
N GLU A 77 -2.99 -8.31 -12.49
CA GLU A 77 -2.51 -7.37 -13.53
C GLU A 77 -3.14 -5.97 -13.42
N GLN A 78 -4.40 -5.88 -12.98
CA GLN A 78 -5.02 -4.58 -12.69
C GLN A 78 -4.38 -3.95 -11.46
N ARG A 79 -4.20 -4.71 -10.37
CA ARG A 79 -3.59 -4.22 -9.13
C ARG A 79 -2.16 -3.71 -9.33
N GLU A 80 -1.35 -4.42 -10.13
CA GLU A 80 0.01 -3.98 -10.46
C GLU A 80 0.02 -2.67 -11.26
N ARG A 81 -0.91 -2.50 -12.21
CA ARG A 81 -1.09 -1.21 -12.92
C ARG A 81 -1.50 -0.09 -11.98
N ASP A 82 -2.47 -0.32 -11.10
CA ASP A 82 -2.92 0.65 -10.10
C ASP A 82 -1.78 1.05 -9.14
N LEU A 83 -0.91 0.10 -8.76
CA LEU A 83 0.28 0.34 -7.92
C LEU A 83 1.36 1.15 -8.66
N ALA A 84 1.58 0.89 -9.95
CA ALA A 84 2.51 1.64 -10.78
C ALA A 84 2.05 3.09 -10.96
N ASP A 85 0.76 3.30 -11.27
CA ASP A 85 0.17 4.64 -11.41
C ASP A 85 0.17 5.40 -10.08
N ALA A 86 -0.21 4.76 -8.97
CA ALA A 86 -0.10 5.36 -7.64
C ALA A 86 1.36 5.76 -7.33
N THR A 87 2.35 4.98 -7.74
CA THR A 87 3.77 5.30 -7.56
C THR A 87 4.21 6.50 -8.40
N LYS A 88 3.75 6.60 -9.65
CA LYS A 88 3.95 7.78 -10.52
C LYS A 88 3.34 9.03 -9.89
N VAL A 89 2.11 8.94 -9.38
CA VAL A 89 1.42 10.05 -8.67
C VAL A 89 2.18 10.45 -7.40
N ARG A 90 2.64 9.51 -6.56
CA ARG A 90 3.46 9.82 -5.37
C ARG A 90 4.76 10.55 -5.73
N ARG A 91 5.45 10.15 -6.80
CA ARG A 91 6.65 10.86 -7.30
C ARG A 91 6.31 12.29 -7.73
N GLN A 92 5.21 12.49 -8.47
CA GLN A 92 4.73 13.82 -8.85
C GLN A 92 4.38 14.67 -7.62
N MET A 93 3.67 14.13 -6.63
CA MET A 93 3.32 14.84 -5.39
C MET A 93 4.55 15.34 -4.64
N ARG A 94 5.57 14.48 -4.49
CA ARG A 94 6.85 14.83 -3.86
C ARG A 94 7.57 15.95 -4.64
N HIS A 95 7.57 15.88 -5.97
CA HIS A 95 8.15 16.93 -6.82
C HIS A 95 7.41 18.27 -6.70
N THR A 96 6.07 18.25 -6.71
CA THR A 96 5.22 19.44 -6.52
C THR A 96 5.47 20.08 -5.16
N ALA A 97 5.52 19.29 -4.09
CA ALA A 97 5.81 19.81 -2.74
C ALA A 97 7.26 20.31 -2.59
N LEU A 98 8.25 19.67 -3.25
CA LEU A 98 9.65 20.13 -3.25
C LEU A 98 9.87 21.48 -3.95
N ARG A 99 9.03 21.85 -4.92
CA ARG A 99 9.21 23.08 -5.73
C ARG A 99 8.11 24.13 -5.55
N GLY A 100 6.96 23.77 -5.01
CA GLY A 100 5.83 24.67 -4.82
C GLY A 100 5.96 25.54 -3.57
N THR A 101 5.25 26.66 -3.58
CA THR A 101 4.92 27.46 -2.40
C THR A 101 3.82 26.78 -1.59
N PHE A 102 3.94 26.79 -0.26
CA PHE A 102 2.93 26.26 0.64
C PHE A 102 1.83 27.30 0.92
N CYS A 103 0.58 26.86 0.91
CA CYS A 103 -0.56 27.64 1.38
C CYS A 103 -1.15 26.97 2.63
N LEU A 104 -1.35 27.74 3.70
CA LEU A 104 -1.98 27.27 4.94
C LEU A 104 -3.51 27.40 4.82
N ASP A 105 -4.25 26.28 4.93
CA ASP A 105 -5.71 26.29 4.82
C ASP A 105 -6.38 26.49 6.18
N LYS A 106 -5.98 25.68 7.17
CA LYS A 106 -6.56 25.69 8.52
C LYS A 106 -5.74 24.89 9.53
N ILE A 107 -5.92 25.22 10.80
CA ILE A 107 -5.48 24.39 11.92
C ILE A 107 -6.72 23.84 12.63
N ILE A 108 -6.72 22.53 12.88
CA ILE A 108 -7.82 21.80 13.51
C ILE A 108 -7.32 21.29 14.87
N PRO A 109 -7.74 21.89 16.00
CA PRO A 109 -7.51 21.32 17.32
C PRO A 109 -8.19 19.96 17.47
N SER A 110 -7.64 19.11 18.35
CA SER A 110 -8.31 17.87 18.74
C SER A 110 -9.67 18.17 19.39
N LYS A 111 -10.60 17.23 19.24
CA LYS A 111 -11.92 17.30 19.90
C LYS A 111 -11.90 16.73 21.33
N ALA A 112 -10.84 16.04 21.72
CA ALA A 112 -10.72 15.47 23.06
C ALA A 112 -10.26 16.56 24.06
N PRO A 113 -10.93 16.75 25.21
CA PRO A 113 -10.71 17.90 26.10
C PRO A 113 -9.27 18.12 26.58
N ASN A 114 -8.48 17.03 26.69
CA ASN A 114 -7.12 17.04 27.20
C ASN A 114 -6.08 16.68 26.13
N ASP A 115 -6.44 16.70 24.85
CA ASP A 115 -5.53 16.34 23.75
C ASP A 115 -4.91 17.61 23.12
N PRO A 116 -3.60 17.88 23.34
CA PRO A 116 -2.92 19.04 22.75
C PRO A 116 -2.62 18.88 21.25
N ASN A 117 -3.03 17.76 20.63
CA ASN A 117 -2.84 17.53 19.21
C ASN A 117 -3.57 18.58 18.36
N VAL A 118 -2.85 19.15 17.41
CA VAL A 118 -3.41 20.00 16.35
C VAL A 118 -3.04 19.42 15.00
N THR A 119 -4.00 19.36 14.09
CA THR A 119 -3.76 18.97 12.69
C THR A 119 -3.70 20.23 11.84
N ILE A 120 -2.52 20.54 11.33
CA ILE A 120 -2.30 21.57 10.33
C ILE A 120 -2.67 21.02 8.96
N ARG A 121 -3.50 21.74 8.22
CA ARG A 121 -3.83 21.48 6.83
C ARG A 121 -3.37 22.64 5.95
N GLY A 122 -2.82 22.29 4.80
CA GLY A 122 -2.48 23.22 3.74
C GLY A 122 -2.31 22.47 2.43
N HIS A 123 -1.77 23.14 1.40
CA HIS A 123 -1.55 22.53 0.10
C HIS A 123 -0.34 23.10 -0.65
N TYR A 124 0.15 22.32 -1.61
CA TYR A 124 1.03 22.74 -2.70
C TYR A 124 0.30 22.50 -4.02
N ARG A 125 -0.30 23.54 -4.61
CA ARG A 125 -1.21 23.41 -5.77
C ARG A 125 -2.32 22.38 -5.47
N ASP A 126 -2.33 21.26 -6.18
CA ASP A 126 -3.29 20.16 -6.09
C ASP A 126 -2.92 19.06 -5.07
N VAL A 127 -1.80 19.23 -4.33
CA VAL A 127 -1.31 18.28 -3.33
C VAL A 127 -1.65 18.79 -1.93
N VAL A 128 -2.61 18.13 -1.27
CA VAL A 128 -2.98 18.43 0.12
C VAL A 128 -1.93 17.88 1.08
N VAL A 129 -1.63 18.67 2.12
CA VAL A 129 -0.68 18.40 3.18
C VAL A 129 -1.43 18.33 4.52
N GLU A 130 -1.21 17.27 5.28
CA GLU A 130 -1.69 17.11 6.64
C GLU A 130 -0.50 16.79 7.56
N VAL A 131 -0.31 17.59 8.62
CA VAL A 131 0.70 17.34 9.66
C VAL A 131 0.01 17.44 11.02
N ASN A 132 0.27 16.49 11.90
CA ASN A 132 -0.23 16.49 13.28
C ASN A 132 0.92 16.89 14.21
N SER A 133 0.69 17.77 15.19
CA SER A 133 1.75 18.33 16.04
C SER A 133 2.54 17.32 16.87
N VAL A 134 2.03 16.11 17.08
CA VAL A 134 2.72 15.03 17.83
C VAL A 134 3.21 13.91 16.92
N ARG A 135 2.66 13.75 15.71
CA ARG A 135 3.14 12.73 14.76
C ARG A 135 4.24 13.31 13.87
N ALA A 136 5.45 12.76 14.00
CA ALA A 136 6.63 13.13 13.22
C ALA A 136 6.57 12.77 11.72
N PHE A 137 5.38 12.67 11.12
CA PHE A 137 5.22 12.45 9.68
C PHE A 137 4.25 13.44 9.05
N VAL A 138 4.62 13.88 7.86
CA VAL A 138 3.78 14.60 6.91
C VAL A 138 3.00 13.59 6.08
N LYS A 139 1.70 13.80 5.93
CA LYS A 139 0.83 13.07 5.01
C LYS A 139 0.52 13.96 3.81
N LEU A 140 0.92 13.50 2.62
CA LEU A 140 0.57 14.11 1.34
C LEU A 140 -0.60 13.33 0.71
N LYS A 141 -1.57 14.04 0.13
CA LYS A 141 -2.72 13.44 -0.57
C LYS A 141 -3.00 14.15 -1.90
N LYS A 142 -3.25 13.36 -2.96
CA LYS A 142 -3.76 13.83 -4.26
C LYS A 142 -4.80 12.83 -4.77
N GLY A 143 -6.05 13.26 -4.90
CA GLY A 143 -7.16 12.36 -5.19
C GLY A 143 -7.29 11.24 -4.14
N HIS A 144 -7.27 9.98 -4.58
CA HIS A 144 -7.25 8.80 -3.70
C HIS A 144 -5.82 8.39 -3.26
N VAL A 145 -4.77 8.93 -3.88
CA VAL A 145 -3.38 8.53 -3.60
C VAL A 145 -2.85 9.26 -2.36
N VAL A 146 -2.21 8.51 -1.47
CA VAL A 146 -1.55 9.01 -0.25
C VAL A 146 -0.07 8.63 -0.28
N SER A 147 0.78 9.55 0.20
CA SER A 147 2.18 9.31 0.56
C SER A 147 2.43 9.84 1.96
N TYR A 148 3.19 9.10 2.76
CA TYR A 148 3.77 9.61 4.00
C TYR A 148 5.22 10.04 3.75
N VAL A 149 5.70 10.99 4.56
CA VAL A 149 7.07 11.51 4.57
C VAL A 149 7.42 11.83 6.02
N ASP A 150 8.42 11.16 6.58
CA ASP A 150 8.83 11.27 7.99
C ASP A 150 10.18 11.99 8.18
N THR A 151 11.03 11.99 7.14
CA THR A 151 12.43 12.42 7.25
C THR A 151 12.97 13.02 5.94
N GLY A 152 14.10 13.72 6.06
CA GLY A 152 14.92 14.22 4.95
C GLY A 152 14.37 15.44 4.22
N ARG A 153 15.08 15.89 3.17
CA ARG A 153 14.88 17.20 2.52
C ARG A 153 13.44 17.63 2.23
N LEU A 154 12.56 16.69 1.86
CA LEU A 154 11.14 17.01 1.63
C LEU A 154 10.38 17.27 2.94
N TYR A 155 10.63 16.47 3.98
CA TYR A 155 10.11 16.73 5.31
C TYR A 155 10.59 18.10 5.80
N ASP A 156 11.90 18.34 5.78
CA ASP A 156 12.51 19.58 6.29
C ASP A 156 11.96 20.82 5.59
N LYS A 157 11.78 20.75 4.25
CA LYS A 157 11.11 21.82 3.49
C LYS A 157 9.68 22.04 3.99
N ILE A 158 8.87 20.98 4.09
CA ILE A 158 7.46 21.13 4.46
C ILE A 158 7.30 21.67 5.88
N ILE A 159 8.08 21.19 6.85
CA ILE A 159 8.04 21.72 8.22
C ILE A 159 8.52 23.17 8.25
N THR A 160 9.55 23.54 7.48
CA THR A 160 10.03 24.93 7.36
C THR A 160 8.98 25.85 6.73
N ASP A 161 8.31 25.42 5.67
CA ASP A 161 7.28 26.18 4.98
C ASP A 161 6.04 26.39 5.89
N ILE A 162 5.58 25.33 6.57
CA ILE A 162 4.51 25.41 7.58
C ILE A 162 4.90 26.39 8.70
N SER A 163 6.11 26.24 9.24
CA SER A 163 6.58 27.09 10.35
C SER A 163 6.74 28.55 9.92
N THR A 164 7.11 28.80 8.67
CA THR A 164 7.16 30.15 8.08
C THR A 164 5.76 30.73 7.89
N ALA A 165 4.81 29.94 7.37
CA ALA A 165 3.42 30.34 7.21
C ALA A 165 2.76 30.68 8.56
N LEU A 166 3.04 29.91 9.62
CA LEU A 166 2.57 30.20 10.99
C LEU A 166 3.13 31.52 11.56
N MET A 167 4.29 31.98 11.10
CA MET A 167 4.94 33.20 11.56
C MET A 167 4.58 34.45 10.72
N SER A 168 3.82 34.27 9.64
CA SER A 168 3.16 35.35 8.90
C SER A 168 2.11 36.09 9.76
N PRO A 169 1.63 37.28 9.36
CA PRO A 169 0.56 37.98 10.07
C PRO A 169 -0.71 37.12 10.25
N GLU A 170 -1.15 36.43 9.20
CA GLU A 170 -2.32 35.54 9.22
C GLU A 170 -2.05 34.28 10.07
N GLY A 171 -0.86 33.70 9.96
CA GLY A 171 -0.44 32.56 10.78
C GLY A 171 -0.41 32.85 12.28
N LYS A 172 -0.05 34.09 12.66
CA LYS A 172 -0.08 34.52 14.07
C LYS A 172 -1.48 34.59 14.64
N LEU A 173 -2.51 34.89 13.83
CA LEU A 173 -3.91 34.80 14.28
C LEU A 173 -4.30 33.35 14.63
N TRP A 174 -3.78 32.37 13.88
CA TRP A 174 -3.95 30.95 14.23
C TRP A 174 -3.21 30.57 15.51
N LEU A 175 -1.99 31.08 15.74
CA LEU A 175 -1.25 30.87 16.99
C LEU A 175 -2.01 31.43 18.21
N LEU A 176 -2.68 32.58 18.07
CA LEU A 176 -3.54 33.15 19.12
C LEU A 176 -4.81 32.31 19.35
N LYS A 177 -5.46 31.86 18.27
CA LYS A 177 -6.71 31.09 18.33
C LYS A 177 -6.55 29.68 18.90
N VAL A 178 -5.40 29.05 18.64
CA VAL A 178 -5.13 27.63 18.99
C VAL A 178 -4.23 27.51 20.23
N GLY A 179 -3.45 28.55 20.54
CA GLY A 179 -2.49 28.55 21.63
C GLY A 179 -1.09 28.14 21.17
N VAL A 180 -0.10 28.96 21.54
CA VAL A 180 1.32 28.76 21.17
C VAL A 180 1.89 27.44 21.71
N SER A 181 1.38 26.93 22.83
CA SER A 181 1.80 25.66 23.43
C SER A 181 1.54 24.46 22.52
N GLN A 182 0.38 24.39 21.85
CA GLN A 182 0.00 23.29 20.96
C GLN A 182 0.81 23.29 19.65
N LEU A 183 1.31 24.47 19.24
CA LEU A 183 2.11 24.68 18.03
C LEU A 183 3.61 24.89 18.31
N LYS A 184 4.04 24.67 19.57
CA LYS A 184 5.40 24.97 20.07
C LYS A 184 6.51 24.33 19.23
N TRP A 185 6.30 23.12 18.71
CA TRP A 185 7.28 22.43 17.86
C TRP A 185 7.61 23.23 16.59
N PHE A 186 6.60 23.69 15.84
CA PHE A 186 6.79 24.51 14.63
C PHE A 186 7.40 25.88 14.95
N VAL A 187 6.96 26.52 16.04
CA VAL A 187 7.53 27.81 16.48
C VAL A 187 9.02 27.67 16.85
N ASN A 188 9.40 26.57 17.51
CA ASN A 188 10.80 26.25 17.81
C ASN A 188 11.59 25.93 16.55
N TRP A 189 11.03 25.14 15.62
CA TRP A 189 11.65 24.83 14.33
C TRP A 189 11.98 26.09 13.53
N TYR A 190 11.04 27.05 13.45
CA TYR A 190 11.30 28.34 12.79
C TYR A 190 12.46 29.08 13.43
N ARG A 191 12.53 29.12 14.78
CA ARG A 191 13.59 29.83 15.50
C ARG A 191 14.97 29.22 15.24
N SER A 192 15.10 27.88 15.31
CA SER A 192 16.40 27.21 15.10
C SER A 192 16.91 27.29 13.65
N HIS A 193 16.01 27.38 12.67
CA HIS A 193 16.39 27.46 11.24
C HIS A 193 16.50 28.90 10.71
N LYS A 194 16.04 29.91 11.47
CA LYS A 194 16.24 31.32 11.13
C LYS A 194 17.64 31.83 11.50
N THR A 195 18.30 31.25 12.50
CA THR A 195 19.64 31.63 12.97
C THR A 195 20.80 31.15 12.09
N VAL A 196 20.52 30.63 10.88
CA VAL A 196 21.50 30.06 9.93
C VAL A 196 21.39 30.74 8.55
N ARG A 197 21.00 32.02 8.52
CA ARG A 197 20.96 32.89 7.34
C ARG A 197 21.34 34.32 7.71
#